data_AF-A0A8C0CXJ9-F1
#
_entry.id   AF-A0A8C0CXJ9-F1
#
_cell.length_a   1.000
_cell.length_b   1.000
_cell.length_c   1.000
_cell.angle_alpha   90.00
_cell.angle_beta   90.00
_cell.angle_gamma   90.00
#
_symmetry.space_group_name_H-M   'P 1'
#
loop_
_entity.id
_entity.type
_entity.pdbx_description
1 polymer ?
#
loop_
_entity_poly.entity_id
_entity_poly.type
_entity_poly.pdbx_seq_one_letter_code
_entity_poly.pdbx_strand_id
1 'polypeptide(L)'
;MVGNMKLKVLKFVVGLIAISITLLFLYTNNLVLPKYLPVGKISNSSVLAEVCDMIITGKKILDGNIPMTPLTPLRNITCQQYLTQNHYIMKPLSKDEAEFPLAYVMVIHKDFDTFERLFRAIYMPQNVYCVHVDEKATSAFKDPVGSLLSCFANAFLASKRESVVYAGLSRLQADLNCLQDLIGSQVPWKYTINTCGQDFPLKTNREIVQYLKGFKGKNITPGVLPPPHIIRRTRYMHLEQKYQLFSFMLWTWIRKMSPPHNLTIYFGSSYVALTREFANFVLQDQRAIDLLGWSKDTYSPDEHFWVTLNRIPEPGSPFPPASDHPPTFGVSHSSILGHRDQPTPFFEPNSLLPINYELPDSSELFHRGGGRRQPPGQHASAGLLHLPLSGLLFRPRRCGSGGRGPLFPRIGRREARECRTSLENAKPTRQPRPLPGRAETISR
;
A
#
# COMPACT_ATOMS: atom_id res chain seq x y z
N MET A 1 18.92 52.56 36.53
CA MET A 1 17.76 51.68 36.87
C MET A 1 17.35 50.66 35.79
N VAL A 2 17.78 50.78 34.53
CA VAL A 2 17.29 49.89 33.43
C VAL A 2 17.95 48.50 33.38
N GLY A 3 19.21 48.35 33.80
CA GLY A 3 19.93 47.07 33.76
C GLY A 3 19.43 46.01 34.76
N ASN A 4 18.96 46.46 35.93
CA ASN A 4 18.49 45.56 37.00
C ASN A 4 17.11 44.94 36.68
N MET A 5 16.33 45.60 35.81
CA MET A 5 15.01 45.11 35.38
C MET A 5 15.13 44.01 34.31
N LYS A 6 16.08 44.13 33.37
CA LYS A 6 16.34 43.10 32.35
C LYS A 6 16.84 41.78 32.95
N LEU A 7 17.68 41.85 33.98
CA LEU A 7 18.20 40.65 34.65
C LEU A 7 17.12 39.90 35.46
N LYS A 8 16.17 40.63 36.06
CA LYS A 8 15.03 40.03 36.77
C LYS A 8 14.05 39.36 35.81
N VAL A 9 13.77 39.99 34.66
CA VAL A 9 12.92 39.40 33.61
C VAL A 9 13.57 38.15 33.01
N LEU A 10 14.88 38.18 32.76
CA LEU A 10 15.59 37.00 32.24
C LEU A 10 15.55 35.82 33.22
N LYS A 11 15.76 36.06 34.51
CA LYS A 11 15.66 35.02 35.55
C LYS A 11 14.24 34.45 35.66
N PHE A 12 13.22 35.29 35.49
CA PHE A 12 11.82 34.87 35.52
C PHE A 12 11.46 33.99 34.31
N VAL A 13 11.91 34.37 33.10
CA VAL A 13 11.67 33.59 31.87
C VAL A 13 12.40 32.24 31.92
N VAL A 14 13.65 32.21 32.39
CA VAL A 14 14.40 30.96 32.55
C VAL A 14 13.74 30.04 33.59
N GLY A 15 13.23 30.61 34.69
CA GLY A 15 12.47 29.86 35.70
C GLY A 15 11.20 29.22 35.14
N LEU A 16 10.44 29.95 34.33
CA LEU A 16 9.22 29.43 33.68
C LEU A 16 9.53 28.30 32.69
N ILE A 17 10.61 28.43 31.90
CA ILE A 17 11.04 27.38 30.97
C ILE A 17 11.46 26.12 31.73
N ALA A 18 12.22 26.26 32.82
CA ALA A 18 12.63 25.12 33.64
C ALA A 18 11.42 24.40 34.26
N ILE A 19 10.44 25.13 34.78
CA ILE A 19 9.21 24.56 35.33
C ILE A 19 8.40 23.85 34.24
N SER A 20 8.28 24.46 33.04
CA SER A 20 7.58 23.84 31.92
C SER A 20 8.24 22.54 31.45
N ILE A 21 9.58 22.49 31.40
CA ILE A 21 10.32 21.27 31.04
C ILE A 21 10.15 20.21 32.12
N THR A 22 10.18 20.59 33.39
CA THR A 22 10.02 19.65 34.52
C THR A 22 8.60 19.07 34.54
N LEU A 23 7.58 19.90 34.31
CA LEU A 23 6.19 19.47 34.19
C LEU A 23 5.98 18.61 32.95
N LEU A 24 6.61 18.91 31.82
CA LEU A 24 6.58 18.06 30.63
C LEU A 24 7.23 16.71 30.91
N PHE A 25 8.36 16.68 31.63
CA PHE A 25 9.07 15.45 32.00
C PHE A 25 8.25 14.61 32.99
N LEU A 26 7.61 15.24 33.97
CA LEU A 26 6.70 14.58 34.90
C LEU A 26 5.43 14.10 34.20
N TYR A 27 4.91 14.85 33.22
CA TYR A 27 3.77 14.47 32.39
C TYR A 27 4.11 13.27 31.51
N THR A 28 5.27 13.27 30.84
CA THR A 28 5.71 12.14 30.01
C THR A 28 5.99 10.89 30.84
N ASN A 29 6.54 11.04 32.06
CA ASN A 29 6.87 9.90 32.92
C ASN A 29 5.66 9.34 33.69
N ASN A 30 4.62 10.15 33.99
CA ASN A 30 3.44 9.68 34.72
C ASN A 30 2.25 9.27 33.83
N LEU A 31 2.22 9.64 32.54
CA LEU A 31 1.13 9.25 31.62
C LEU A 31 1.46 8.09 30.67
N VAL A 32 2.69 7.58 30.70
CA VAL A 32 3.01 6.27 30.11
C VAL A 32 3.02 5.24 31.23
N LEU A 33 1.83 4.96 31.79
CA LEU A 33 1.58 3.61 32.29
C LEU A 33 1.72 2.70 31.05
N PRO A 34 2.55 1.65 31.06
CA PRO A 34 2.61 0.73 29.93
C PRO A 34 1.22 0.12 29.77
N LYS A 35 0.42 0.64 28.82
CA LYS A 35 -0.90 0.10 28.44
C LYS A 35 -0.79 -1.23 27.70
N TYR A 36 0.40 -1.81 27.67
CA TYR A 36 0.68 -3.11 27.11
C TYR A 36 1.43 -3.90 28.17
N LEU A 37 0.77 -4.89 28.76
CA LEU A 37 1.49 -6.05 29.27
C LEU A 37 2.19 -6.67 28.05
N PRO A 38 3.53 -6.69 27.98
CA PRO A 38 4.20 -7.48 26.98
C PRO A 38 4.03 -8.94 27.41
N VAL A 39 2.97 -9.59 26.93
CA VAL A 39 2.81 -11.04 27.09
C VAL A 39 3.84 -11.69 26.18
N GLY A 40 5.06 -11.88 26.71
CA GLY A 40 6.09 -12.71 26.11
C GLY A 40 5.62 -14.16 26.04
N LYS A 41 6.06 -14.90 25.01
CA LYS A 41 5.72 -16.33 24.87
C LYS A 41 6.37 -17.15 25.98
N ILE A 42 5.53 -17.93 26.64
CA ILE A 42 5.90 -18.92 27.64
C ILE A 42 6.21 -20.23 26.89
N SER A 43 7.43 -20.72 27.02
CA SER A 43 7.94 -21.91 26.29
C SER A 43 7.55 -23.25 26.93
N ASN A 44 6.97 -23.25 28.14
CA ASN A 44 6.57 -24.44 28.88
C ASN A 44 5.06 -24.44 29.18
N SER A 45 4.37 -25.55 28.90
CA SER A 45 2.94 -25.70 29.20
C SER A 45 2.64 -25.55 30.70
N SER A 46 3.58 -25.89 31.59
CA SER A 46 3.44 -25.70 33.04
C SER A 46 3.43 -24.22 33.43
N VAL A 47 4.28 -23.41 32.78
CA VAL A 47 4.40 -21.98 33.09
C VAL A 47 3.22 -21.21 32.51
N LEU A 48 2.63 -21.66 31.38
CA LEU A 48 1.43 -21.04 30.80
C LEU A 48 0.22 -21.34 31.68
N ALA A 49 0.11 -22.57 32.19
CA ALA A 49 -0.92 -22.93 33.16
C ALA A 49 -0.79 -22.09 34.43
N GLU A 50 0.43 -21.91 34.96
CA GLU A 50 0.70 -21.11 36.16
C GLU A 50 0.37 -19.62 35.96
N VAL A 51 0.71 -19.05 34.81
CA VAL A 51 0.35 -17.66 34.47
C VAL A 51 -1.15 -17.50 34.26
N CYS A 52 -1.83 -18.45 33.62
CA CYS A 52 -3.28 -18.44 33.49
C CYS A 52 -3.97 -18.54 34.86
N ASP A 53 -3.49 -19.40 35.75
CA ASP A 53 -4.04 -19.58 37.10
C ASP A 53 -3.83 -18.32 37.97
N MET A 54 -2.68 -17.66 37.82
CA MET A 54 -2.41 -16.36 38.45
C MET A 54 -3.33 -15.24 37.97
N ILE A 55 -3.67 -15.22 36.68
CA ILE A 55 -4.61 -14.24 36.10
C ILE A 55 -6.04 -14.52 36.59
N ILE A 56 -6.47 -15.79 36.59
CA ILE A 56 -7.80 -16.21 37.06
C ILE A 56 -7.99 -15.91 38.55
N THR A 57 -6.93 -16.04 39.35
CA THR A 57 -6.94 -15.72 40.79
C THR A 57 -6.71 -14.23 41.12
N GLY A 58 -6.60 -13.36 40.10
CA GLY A 58 -6.54 -11.91 40.28
C GLY A 58 -5.21 -11.38 40.81
N LYS A 59 -4.12 -12.16 40.73
CA LYS A 59 -2.79 -11.68 41.14
C LYS A 59 -2.20 -10.75 40.08
N LYS A 60 -1.71 -9.57 40.50
CA LYS A 60 -1.00 -8.63 39.63
C LYS A 60 0.36 -9.21 39.24
N ILE A 61 0.61 -9.34 37.94
CA ILE A 61 1.92 -9.67 37.39
C ILE A 61 2.77 -8.39 37.47
N LEU A 62 3.71 -8.35 38.41
CA LEU A 62 4.70 -7.29 38.53
C LEU A 62 5.85 -7.59 37.55
N ASP A 63 6.14 -6.66 36.65
CA ASP A 63 7.24 -6.73 35.69
C ASP A 63 8.55 -7.10 36.40
N GLY A 64 9.19 -8.20 35.98
CA GLY A 64 10.56 -8.51 36.41
C GLY A 64 11.04 -9.96 36.28
N ASN A 65 10.16 -10.96 36.39
CA ASN A 65 10.62 -12.36 36.56
C ASN A 65 10.09 -13.36 35.51
N ILE A 66 9.59 -12.90 34.36
CA ILE A 66 9.39 -13.79 33.22
C ILE A 66 10.64 -13.66 32.36
N PRO A 67 11.46 -14.71 32.18
CA PRO A 67 12.58 -14.65 31.24
C PRO A 67 12.02 -14.40 29.85
N MET A 68 12.03 -13.14 29.43
CA MET A 68 11.67 -12.73 28.08
C MET A 68 12.81 -13.18 27.18
N THR A 69 12.74 -14.42 26.67
CA THR A 69 13.50 -14.74 25.48
C THR A 69 12.90 -13.91 24.34
N PRO A 70 13.68 -13.03 23.68
CA PRO A 70 13.27 -12.43 22.42
C PRO A 70 12.81 -13.53 21.48
N LEU A 71 11.87 -13.26 20.57
CA LEU A 71 11.67 -14.09 19.37
C LEU A 71 13.07 -14.49 18.90
N THR A 72 13.41 -15.77 19.05
CA THR A 72 14.74 -16.24 18.71
C THR A 72 14.95 -15.80 17.27
N PRO A 73 15.97 -14.98 16.98
CA PRO A 73 16.18 -14.54 15.62
C PRO A 73 16.21 -15.81 14.76
N LEU A 74 15.43 -15.81 13.68
CA LEU A 74 15.31 -16.93 12.72
C LEU A 74 16.67 -17.57 12.35
N ARG A 75 17.77 -16.85 12.57
CA ARG A 75 19.16 -17.27 12.40
C ARG A 75 19.59 -18.53 13.15
N ASN A 76 18.96 -18.92 14.28
CA ASN A 76 19.45 -20.04 15.11
C ASN A 76 18.48 -21.23 15.26
N ILE A 77 17.36 -21.24 14.54
CA ILE A 77 16.36 -22.32 14.59
C ILE A 77 16.06 -22.83 13.20
N THR A 78 15.88 -24.14 13.07
CA THR A 78 15.44 -24.73 11.79
C THR A 78 14.00 -24.34 11.49
N CYS A 79 13.61 -24.32 10.21
CA CYS A 79 12.23 -24.05 9.84
C CYS A 79 11.23 -25.00 10.53
N GLN A 80 11.56 -26.28 10.66
CA GLN A 80 10.70 -27.25 11.37
C GLN A 80 10.47 -26.87 12.84
N GLN A 81 11.53 -26.46 13.54
CA GLN A 81 11.42 -25.97 14.91
C GLN A 81 10.60 -24.68 14.98
N TYR A 82 10.86 -23.73 14.07
CA TYR A 82 10.13 -22.46 14.01
C TYR A 82 8.62 -22.68 13.80
N LEU A 83 8.24 -23.52 12.83
CA LEU A 83 6.85 -23.84 12.52
C LEU A 83 6.13 -24.47 13.73
N THR A 84 6.81 -25.40 14.41
CA THR A 84 6.28 -26.10 15.59
C THR A 84 6.11 -25.15 16.78
N GLN A 85 7.16 -24.37 17.11
CA GLN A 85 7.16 -23.41 18.22
C GLN A 85 6.17 -22.26 18.02
N ASN A 86 5.87 -21.93 16.76
CA ASN A 86 4.90 -20.90 16.42
C ASN A 86 3.51 -21.42 16.12
N HIS A 87 3.26 -22.73 16.27
CA HIS A 87 1.95 -23.36 16.08
C HIS A 87 1.33 -23.09 14.70
N TYR A 88 2.15 -23.16 13.64
CA TYR A 88 1.63 -23.07 12.29
C TYR A 88 0.78 -24.29 11.94
N ILE A 89 -0.36 -24.05 11.29
CA ILE A 89 -1.24 -25.10 10.78
C ILE A 89 -0.63 -25.60 9.47
N MET A 90 -0.02 -26.78 9.50
CA MET A 90 0.71 -27.36 8.35
C MET A 90 -0.08 -28.42 7.58
N LYS A 91 -1.35 -28.65 7.93
CA LYS A 91 -2.27 -29.54 7.21
C LYS A 91 -3.64 -28.84 7.03
N PRO A 92 -4.34 -29.03 5.89
CA PRO A 92 -5.69 -28.51 5.73
C PRO A 92 -6.60 -29.05 6.84
N LEU A 93 -7.45 -28.18 7.40
CA LEU A 93 -8.34 -28.54 8.52
C LEU A 93 -9.66 -29.17 8.05
N SER A 94 -10.02 -28.99 6.79
CA SER A 94 -11.22 -29.61 6.20
C SER A 94 -11.05 -29.83 4.69
N LYS A 95 -11.83 -30.76 4.13
CA LYS A 95 -11.91 -31.01 2.69
C LYS A 95 -12.38 -29.75 1.94
N ASP A 96 -13.37 -29.05 2.51
CA ASP A 96 -13.93 -27.82 1.94
C ASP A 96 -12.89 -26.72 1.73
N GLU A 97 -11.97 -26.57 2.69
CA GLU A 97 -10.87 -25.61 2.61
C GLU A 97 -9.76 -26.08 1.66
N ALA A 98 -9.45 -27.38 1.65
CA ALA A 98 -8.45 -27.96 0.75
C ALA A 98 -8.83 -27.81 -0.74
N GLU A 99 -10.12 -27.94 -1.06
CA GLU A 99 -10.65 -27.86 -2.43
C GLU A 99 -10.96 -26.42 -2.89
N PHE A 100 -10.79 -25.43 -1.99
CA PHE A 100 -11.00 -24.01 -2.30
C PHE A 100 -9.78 -23.16 -1.90
N PRO A 101 -8.62 -23.32 -2.57
CA PRO A 101 -7.42 -22.58 -2.20
C PRO A 101 -7.59 -21.08 -2.42
N LEU A 102 -7.07 -20.29 -1.49
CA LEU A 102 -7.00 -18.83 -1.57
C LEU A 102 -5.59 -18.36 -1.90
N ALA A 103 -5.50 -17.23 -2.57
CA ALA A 103 -4.29 -16.47 -2.73
C ALA A 103 -4.33 -15.21 -1.86
N TYR A 104 -3.17 -14.77 -1.37
CA TYR A 104 -3.04 -13.52 -0.65
C TYR A 104 -1.96 -12.64 -1.27
N VAL A 105 -2.30 -11.36 -1.45
CA VAL A 105 -1.37 -10.29 -1.80
C VAL A 105 -1.13 -9.47 -0.55
N MET A 106 0.06 -9.51 0.02
CA MET A 106 0.37 -8.81 1.27
C MET A 106 1.39 -7.69 1.02
N VAL A 107 0.97 -6.43 1.12
CA VAL A 107 1.86 -5.27 0.93
C VAL A 107 2.29 -4.71 2.28
N ILE A 108 3.58 -4.83 2.61
CA ILE A 108 4.14 -4.49 3.91
C ILE A 108 5.37 -3.59 3.80
N HIS A 109 5.63 -2.77 4.83
CA HIS A 109 6.77 -1.85 4.83
C HIS A 109 7.47 -1.68 6.20
N LYS A 110 6.92 -2.21 7.28
CA LYS A 110 7.46 -2.14 8.65
C LYS A 110 6.77 -3.13 9.60
N ASP A 111 7.20 -3.14 10.85
CA ASP A 111 6.60 -3.86 11.99
C ASP A 111 6.51 -5.38 11.80
N PHE A 112 7.67 -6.06 11.82
CA PHE A 112 7.80 -7.50 11.53
C PHE A 112 6.87 -8.37 12.38
N ASP A 113 6.82 -8.14 13.69
CA ASP A 113 6.01 -8.95 14.61
C ASP A 113 4.50 -8.88 14.29
N THR A 114 4.04 -7.73 13.80
CA THR A 114 2.64 -7.55 13.38
C THR A 114 2.37 -8.34 12.11
N PHE A 115 3.28 -8.24 11.13
CA PHE A 115 3.21 -9.02 9.91
C PHE A 115 3.26 -10.53 10.19
N GLU A 116 4.19 -11.00 11.03
CA GLU A 116 4.33 -12.40 11.42
C GLU A 116 3.02 -12.93 12.05
N ARG A 117 2.41 -12.11 12.92
CA ARG A 117 1.14 -12.46 13.57
C ARG A 117 -0.02 -12.54 12.56
N LEU A 118 -0.13 -11.59 11.64
CA LEU A 118 -1.12 -11.62 10.56
C LEU A 118 -0.90 -12.86 9.68
N PHE A 119 0.34 -13.05 9.20
CA PHE A 119 0.70 -14.17 8.33
C PHE A 119 0.34 -15.50 8.98
N ARG A 120 0.69 -15.71 10.25
CA ARG A 120 0.29 -16.91 11.00
C ARG A 120 -1.23 -17.08 11.09
N ALA A 121 -1.98 -15.99 11.32
CA ALA A 121 -3.42 -16.06 11.50
C ALA A 121 -4.17 -16.46 10.22
N ILE A 122 -3.64 -16.11 9.04
CA ILE A 122 -4.24 -16.45 7.75
C ILE A 122 -3.60 -17.68 7.09
N TYR A 123 -2.43 -18.13 7.57
CA TYR A 123 -1.68 -19.21 6.96
C TYR A 123 -2.45 -20.53 6.97
N MET A 124 -2.48 -21.16 5.80
CA MET A 124 -2.95 -22.51 5.54
C MET A 124 -2.12 -23.11 4.41
N PRO A 125 -1.80 -24.41 4.45
CA PRO A 125 -0.84 -25.05 3.54
C PRO A 125 -1.37 -25.20 2.11
N GLN A 126 -2.69 -25.23 1.90
CA GLN A 126 -3.29 -25.30 0.57
C GLN A 126 -3.33 -23.96 -0.17
N ASN A 127 -3.29 -22.84 0.57
CA ASN A 127 -3.35 -21.48 0.01
C ASN A 127 -1.99 -21.06 -0.58
N VAL A 128 -1.89 -19.86 -1.14
CA VAL A 128 -0.63 -19.28 -1.64
C VAL A 128 -0.51 -17.81 -1.23
N TYR A 129 0.71 -17.36 -0.92
CA TYR A 129 0.96 -16.02 -0.36
C TYR A 129 2.08 -15.32 -1.14
N CYS A 130 1.78 -14.18 -1.74
CA CYS A 130 2.78 -13.26 -2.25
C CYS A 130 2.92 -12.09 -1.28
N VAL A 131 4.15 -11.82 -0.86
CA VAL A 131 4.47 -10.72 0.05
C VAL A 131 5.31 -9.69 -0.69
N HIS A 132 4.74 -8.50 -0.91
CA HIS A 132 5.47 -7.34 -1.38
C HIS A 132 6.04 -6.57 -0.19
N VAL A 133 7.35 -6.43 -0.15
CA VAL A 133 8.04 -5.59 0.83
C VAL A 133 8.48 -4.31 0.14
N ASP A 134 8.04 -3.16 0.66
CA ASP A 134 8.39 -1.83 0.11
C ASP A 134 9.91 -1.71 -0.05
N GLU A 135 10.34 -1.22 -1.21
CA GLU A 135 11.74 -1.05 -1.52
C GLU A 135 12.45 -0.07 -0.57
N LYS A 136 11.71 0.86 0.05
CA LYS A 136 12.23 1.79 1.06
C LYS A 136 12.47 1.15 2.42
N ALA A 137 11.94 -0.05 2.69
CA ALA A 137 12.11 -0.69 3.98
C ALA A 137 13.59 -1.04 4.24
N THR A 138 13.99 -1.01 5.50
CA THR A 138 15.37 -1.31 5.90
C THR A 138 15.70 -2.79 5.70
N SER A 139 16.98 -3.14 5.52
CA SER A 139 17.42 -4.54 5.51
C SER A 139 17.05 -5.27 6.79
N ALA A 140 17.10 -4.58 7.93
CA ALA A 140 16.66 -5.11 9.23
C ALA A 140 15.19 -5.56 9.25
N PHE A 141 14.34 -5.03 8.35
CA PHE A 141 12.98 -5.51 8.15
C PHE A 141 12.88 -6.53 7.01
N LYS A 142 13.54 -6.28 5.88
CA LYS A 142 13.50 -7.17 4.69
C LYS A 142 14.06 -8.57 4.98
N ASP A 143 15.17 -8.67 5.71
CA ASP A 143 15.88 -9.93 5.92
C ASP A 143 15.08 -10.91 6.80
N PRO A 144 14.47 -10.50 7.94
CA PRO A 144 13.58 -11.38 8.70
C PRO A 144 12.33 -11.81 7.93
N VAL A 145 11.72 -10.93 7.12
CA VAL A 145 10.58 -11.31 6.27
C VAL A 145 10.99 -12.40 5.28
N GLY A 146 12.11 -12.23 4.58
CA GLY A 146 12.62 -13.25 3.66
C GLY A 146 12.95 -14.57 4.36
N SER A 147 13.54 -14.49 5.55
CA SER A 147 13.88 -15.67 6.37
C SER A 147 12.63 -16.40 6.87
N LEU A 148 11.55 -15.69 7.20
CA LEU A 148 10.28 -16.28 7.59
C LEU A 148 9.66 -17.03 6.40
N LEU A 149 9.56 -16.37 5.25
CA LEU A 149 8.86 -16.92 4.09
C LEU A 149 9.60 -18.12 3.48
N SER A 150 10.94 -18.20 3.61
CA SER A 150 11.71 -19.35 3.14
C SER A 150 11.36 -20.67 3.85
N CYS A 151 10.68 -20.60 5.00
CA CYS A 151 10.18 -21.78 5.71
C CYS A 151 8.89 -22.38 5.12
N PHE A 152 8.28 -21.73 4.12
CA PHE A 152 7.00 -22.12 3.55
C PHE A 152 7.11 -22.30 2.04
N ALA A 153 6.74 -23.48 1.53
CA ALA A 153 6.78 -23.76 0.09
C ALA A 153 5.73 -22.95 -0.72
N ASN A 154 4.68 -22.49 -0.06
CA ASN A 154 3.54 -21.79 -0.65
C ASN A 154 3.52 -20.28 -0.34
N ALA A 155 4.62 -19.71 0.15
CA ALA A 155 4.76 -18.29 0.39
C ALA A 155 6.07 -17.75 -0.19
N PHE A 156 6.04 -16.57 -0.79
CA PHE A 156 7.21 -16.01 -1.45
C PHE A 156 7.19 -14.48 -1.47
N LEU A 157 8.37 -13.89 -1.63
CA LEU A 157 8.52 -12.45 -1.87
C LEU A 157 8.14 -12.14 -3.33
N ALA A 158 7.46 -11.02 -3.55
CA ALA A 158 7.18 -10.52 -4.89
C ALA A 158 8.46 -10.41 -5.73
N SER A 159 8.39 -10.84 -6.98
CA SER A 159 9.51 -10.83 -7.94
C SER A 159 9.95 -9.41 -8.28
N LYS A 160 9.03 -8.44 -8.21
CA LYS A 160 9.26 -7.01 -8.44
C LYS A 160 8.82 -6.19 -7.23
N ARG A 161 9.75 -5.39 -6.69
CA ARG A 161 9.50 -4.48 -5.57
C ARG A 161 9.27 -3.07 -6.08
N GLU A 162 8.40 -2.36 -5.40
CA GLU A 162 8.06 -0.96 -5.67
C GLU A 162 8.48 -0.11 -4.48
N SER A 163 9.00 1.08 -4.77
CA SER A 163 9.11 2.16 -3.77
C SER A 163 7.75 2.84 -3.69
N VAL A 164 6.94 2.45 -2.71
CA VAL A 164 5.51 2.79 -2.65
C VAL A 164 5.32 4.23 -2.15
N VAL A 165 4.64 5.05 -2.94
CA VAL A 165 4.26 6.42 -2.58
C VAL A 165 2.80 6.40 -2.13
N TYR A 166 2.51 7.04 -0.99
CA TYR A 166 1.14 7.20 -0.53
C TYR A 166 0.29 7.91 -1.59
N ALA A 167 -0.91 7.37 -1.87
CA ALA A 167 -1.82 7.81 -2.93
C ALA A 167 -1.25 7.76 -4.36
N GLY A 168 -0.12 7.08 -4.56
CA GLY A 168 0.51 6.90 -5.86
C GLY A 168 0.17 5.57 -6.52
N LEU A 169 0.36 5.50 -7.84
CA LEU A 169 0.25 4.26 -8.62
C LEU A 169 1.08 3.12 -8.06
N SER A 170 2.26 3.39 -7.53
CA SER A 170 3.17 2.40 -6.95
C SER A 170 2.52 1.54 -5.87
N ARG A 171 1.49 2.05 -5.15
CA ARG A 171 0.69 1.23 -4.23
C ARG A 171 -0.13 0.17 -4.97
N LEU A 172 -0.80 0.54 -6.05
CA LEU A 172 -1.54 -0.39 -6.92
C LEU A 172 -0.57 -1.33 -7.66
N GLN A 173 0.57 -0.82 -8.11
CA GLN A 173 1.60 -1.60 -8.80
C GLN A 173 2.18 -2.70 -7.91
N ALA A 174 2.33 -2.45 -6.59
CA ALA A 174 2.73 -3.47 -5.63
C ALA A 174 1.75 -4.66 -5.60
N ASP A 175 0.44 -4.39 -5.63
CA ASP A 175 -0.58 -5.45 -5.71
C ASP A 175 -0.50 -6.19 -7.04
N LEU A 176 -0.37 -5.46 -8.15
CA LEU A 176 -0.28 -6.04 -9.50
C LEU A 176 0.95 -6.91 -9.70
N ASN A 177 2.10 -6.53 -9.14
CA ASN A 177 3.31 -7.34 -9.17
C ASN A 177 3.09 -8.68 -8.46
N CYS A 178 2.48 -8.66 -7.27
CA CYS A 178 2.13 -9.90 -6.59
C CYS A 178 1.07 -10.71 -7.33
N LEU A 179 0.07 -10.05 -7.91
CA LEU A 179 -0.97 -10.71 -8.70
C LEU A 179 -0.37 -11.47 -9.89
N GLN A 180 0.62 -10.86 -10.57
CA GLN A 180 1.35 -11.47 -11.67
C GLN A 180 2.09 -12.75 -11.24
N ASP A 181 2.75 -12.72 -10.09
CA ASP A 181 3.46 -13.90 -9.56
C ASP A 181 2.48 -15.00 -9.12
N LEU A 182 1.37 -14.61 -8.48
CA LEU A 182 0.32 -15.53 -8.03
C LEU A 182 -0.35 -16.25 -9.21
N ILE A 183 -0.58 -15.57 -10.33
CA ILE A 183 -1.12 -16.20 -11.55
C ILE A 183 -0.19 -17.31 -12.06
N GLY A 184 1.12 -17.10 -11.99
CA GLY A 184 2.15 -18.09 -12.35
C GLY A 184 2.33 -19.22 -11.33
N SER A 185 1.68 -19.17 -10.17
CA SER A 185 1.75 -20.23 -9.16
C SER A 185 1.10 -21.52 -9.66
N GLN A 186 1.66 -22.66 -9.24
CA GLN A 186 1.09 -23.99 -9.47
C GLN A 186 -0.17 -24.25 -8.63
N VAL A 187 -0.39 -23.47 -7.56
CA VAL A 187 -1.57 -23.60 -6.71
C VAL A 187 -2.81 -23.13 -7.50
N PRO A 188 -3.85 -23.98 -7.69
CA PRO A 188 -5.04 -23.62 -8.45
C PRO A 188 -6.03 -22.82 -7.59
N TRP A 189 -5.58 -21.68 -7.08
CA TRP A 189 -6.38 -20.81 -6.21
C TRP A 189 -7.60 -20.24 -6.92
N LYS A 190 -8.66 -19.97 -6.15
CA LYS A 190 -9.98 -19.53 -6.63
C LYS A 190 -10.18 -18.03 -6.52
N TYR A 191 -9.77 -17.48 -5.38
CA TYR A 191 -9.82 -16.05 -5.09
C TYR A 191 -8.47 -15.58 -4.56
N THR A 192 -8.11 -14.34 -4.91
CA THR A 192 -7.07 -13.58 -4.24
C THR A 192 -7.69 -12.54 -3.32
N ILE A 193 -7.07 -12.30 -2.17
CA ILE A 193 -7.44 -11.25 -1.20
C ILE A 193 -6.19 -10.41 -0.94
N ASN A 194 -6.28 -9.09 -1.12
CA ASN A 194 -5.17 -8.21 -0.76
C ASN A 194 -5.28 -7.71 0.69
N THR A 195 -4.14 -7.57 1.34
CA THR A 195 -4.00 -7.07 2.71
C THR A 195 -2.79 -6.13 2.82
N CYS A 196 -2.79 -5.29 3.84
CA CYS A 196 -1.62 -4.55 4.30
C CYS A 196 -1.11 -5.11 5.63
N GLY A 197 0.09 -4.68 6.04
CA GLY A 197 0.74 -5.15 7.28
C GLY A 197 0.00 -4.83 8.59
N GLN A 198 -1.12 -4.09 8.54
CA GLN A 198 -1.92 -3.72 9.73
C GLN A 198 -3.31 -4.36 9.73
N ASP A 199 -3.65 -5.15 8.71
CA ASP A 199 -4.91 -5.90 8.69
C ASP A 199 -4.86 -7.08 9.66
N PHE A 200 -6.03 -7.56 10.09
CA PHE A 200 -6.15 -8.79 10.87
C PHE A 200 -7.47 -9.52 10.58
N PRO A 201 -7.47 -10.84 10.39
CA PRO A 201 -8.69 -11.58 10.07
C PRO A 201 -9.66 -11.60 11.26
N LEU A 202 -10.93 -11.27 10.99
CA LEU A 202 -12.05 -11.43 11.94
C LEU A 202 -12.81 -12.75 11.76
N LYS A 203 -12.38 -13.55 10.79
CA LYS A 203 -13.00 -14.81 10.37
C LYS A 203 -11.93 -15.86 10.18
N THR A 204 -12.27 -17.10 10.50
CA THR A 204 -11.44 -18.26 10.21
C THR A 204 -11.32 -18.51 8.70
N ASN A 205 -10.29 -19.23 8.27
CA ASN A 205 -10.14 -19.61 6.86
C ASN A 205 -11.38 -20.35 6.33
N ARG A 206 -11.97 -21.27 7.12
CA ARG A 206 -13.22 -21.95 6.79
C ARG A 206 -14.38 -20.98 6.55
N GLU A 207 -14.59 -20.01 7.43
CA GLU A 207 -15.64 -19.00 7.25
C GLU A 207 -15.39 -18.17 5.99
N ILE A 208 -14.15 -17.72 5.75
CA ILE A 208 -13.78 -16.96 4.55
C ILE A 208 -14.09 -17.77 3.29
N VAL A 209 -13.70 -19.05 3.23
CA VAL A 209 -14.01 -19.96 2.13
C VAL A 209 -15.52 -20.09 1.91
N GLN A 210 -16.30 -20.26 2.99
CA GLN A 210 -17.76 -20.37 2.90
C GLN A 210 -18.40 -19.09 2.36
N TYR A 211 -17.97 -17.92 2.83
CA TYR A 211 -18.45 -16.64 2.30
C TYR A 211 -18.12 -16.48 0.82
N LEU A 212 -16.87 -16.74 0.41
CA LEU A 212 -16.44 -16.61 -0.98
C LEU A 212 -17.14 -17.58 -1.93
N LYS A 213 -17.42 -18.82 -1.50
CA LYS A 213 -18.27 -19.75 -2.25
C LYS A 213 -19.66 -19.16 -2.53
N GLY A 214 -20.22 -18.40 -1.58
CA GLY A 214 -21.51 -17.72 -1.72
C GLY A 214 -21.55 -16.66 -2.84
N PHE A 215 -20.41 -16.09 -3.23
CA PHE A 215 -20.33 -15.10 -4.32
C PHE A 215 -20.38 -15.73 -5.72
N LYS A 216 -20.35 -17.07 -5.84
CA LYS A 216 -20.54 -17.80 -7.11
C LYS A 216 -19.69 -17.26 -8.27
N GLY A 217 -18.40 -17.03 -8.01
CA GLY A 217 -17.44 -16.54 -9.02
C GLY A 217 -17.51 -15.03 -9.30
N LYS A 218 -18.15 -14.24 -8.43
CA LYS A 218 -18.17 -12.77 -8.55
C LYS A 218 -17.11 -12.13 -7.66
N ASN A 219 -16.48 -11.08 -8.18
CA ASN A 219 -15.49 -10.30 -7.44
C ASN A 219 -16.17 -9.40 -6.39
N ILE A 220 -15.42 -9.06 -5.34
CA ILE A 220 -15.82 -8.15 -4.27
C ILE A 220 -14.98 -6.88 -4.40
N THR A 221 -15.56 -5.86 -5.03
CA THR A 221 -14.95 -4.52 -5.20
C THR A 221 -15.98 -3.44 -4.83
N PRO A 222 -16.19 -3.17 -3.52
CA PRO A 222 -17.20 -2.23 -3.08
C PRO A 222 -16.86 -0.82 -3.58
N GLY A 223 -17.85 -0.09 -4.10
CA GLY A 223 -17.70 1.30 -4.50
C GLY A 223 -18.91 1.83 -5.24
N VAL A 224 -18.87 3.13 -5.54
CA VAL A 224 -19.98 3.95 -6.03
C VAL A 224 -19.47 4.91 -7.12
N LEU A 225 -20.38 5.66 -7.75
CA LEU A 225 -19.99 6.77 -8.62
C LEU A 225 -19.22 7.84 -7.82
N PRO A 226 -18.28 8.56 -8.45
CA PRO A 226 -17.40 9.49 -7.75
C PRO A 226 -18.21 10.62 -7.10
N PRO A 227 -18.18 10.76 -5.77
CA PRO A 227 -18.81 11.90 -5.12
C PRO A 227 -18.07 13.20 -5.49
N PRO A 228 -18.73 14.38 -5.44
CA PRO A 228 -18.18 15.63 -5.99
C PRO A 228 -16.75 15.99 -5.53
N HIS A 229 -16.42 15.71 -4.26
CA HIS A 229 -15.11 16.02 -3.69
C HIS A 229 -13.97 15.13 -4.23
N ILE A 230 -14.28 13.92 -4.72
CA ILE A 230 -13.30 12.95 -5.23
C ILE A 230 -12.98 13.17 -6.71
N ILE A 231 -13.89 13.78 -7.48
CA ILE A 231 -13.75 13.98 -8.94
C ILE A 231 -12.41 14.65 -9.31
N ARG A 232 -11.85 15.51 -8.44
CA ARG A 232 -10.56 16.17 -8.68
C ARG A 232 -9.41 15.18 -8.85
N ARG A 233 -9.44 14.03 -8.17
CA ARG A 233 -8.38 13.00 -8.18
C ARG A 233 -8.11 12.39 -9.55
N THR A 234 -9.11 12.39 -10.42
CA THR A 234 -9.04 11.87 -11.80
C THR A 234 -9.22 12.94 -12.87
N ARG A 235 -9.71 14.12 -12.51
CA ARG A 235 -9.84 15.27 -13.43
C ARG A 235 -8.48 15.91 -13.76
N TYR A 236 -7.55 15.92 -12.81
CA TYR A 236 -6.23 16.55 -12.95
C TYR A 236 -5.09 15.56 -12.75
N MET A 237 -3.94 15.87 -13.34
CA MET A 237 -2.75 15.04 -13.21
C MET A 237 -2.14 15.18 -11.81
N HIS A 238 -1.79 14.06 -11.20
CA HIS A 238 -1.05 13.96 -9.95
C HIS A 238 0.19 13.10 -10.19
N LEU A 239 1.38 13.65 -9.91
CA LEU A 239 2.65 13.01 -10.25
C LEU A 239 3.33 12.46 -9.02
N GLU A 240 3.68 11.18 -9.02
CA GLU A 240 4.54 10.61 -7.98
C GLU A 240 5.91 11.29 -7.97
N GLN A 241 6.30 11.84 -6.82
CA GLN A 241 7.64 12.36 -6.57
C GLN A 241 8.38 11.45 -5.59
N LYS A 242 9.56 10.99 -5.99
CA LYS A 242 10.41 10.09 -5.20
C LYS A 242 11.77 10.75 -4.97
N TYR A 243 12.05 11.11 -3.72
CA TYR A 243 13.35 11.61 -3.29
C TYR A 243 13.97 10.60 -2.31
N GLN A 244 15.25 10.78 -2.02
CA GLN A 244 16.00 9.84 -1.18
C GLN A 244 15.43 9.69 0.24
N LEU A 245 14.88 10.77 0.81
CA LEU A 245 14.38 10.79 2.19
C LEU A 245 12.86 10.83 2.31
N PHE A 246 12.15 11.18 1.24
CA PHE A 246 10.69 11.33 1.27
C PHE A 246 10.09 11.16 -0.11
N SER A 247 8.80 10.86 -0.14
CA SER A 247 8.02 10.69 -1.36
C SER A 247 6.63 11.26 -1.16
N PHE A 248 6.06 11.89 -2.19
CA PHE A 248 4.73 12.50 -2.12
C PHE A 248 4.07 12.57 -3.50
N MET A 249 2.77 12.84 -3.53
CA MET A 249 2.04 13.13 -4.76
C MET A 249 2.04 14.63 -5.04
N LEU A 250 2.64 15.05 -6.15
CA LEU A 250 2.59 16.43 -6.62
C LEU A 250 1.29 16.65 -7.41
N TRP A 251 0.43 17.50 -6.89
CA TRP A 251 -0.76 17.93 -7.62
C TRP A 251 -0.41 18.97 -8.70
N THR A 252 -1.11 18.90 -9.84
CA THR A 252 -0.96 19.84 -10.94
C THR A 252 -2.32 20.36 -11.41
N TRP A 253 -2.32 21.49 -12.09
CA TRP A 253 -3.51 22.05 -12.73
C TRP A 253 -3.75 21.50 -14.16
N ILE A 254 -2.95 20.52 -14.58
CA ILE A 254 -3.04 19.94 -15.92
C ILE A 254 -4.24 18.99 -15.95
N ARG A 255 -5.20 19.28 -16.83
CA ARG A 255 -6.41 18.45 -16.97
C ARG A 255 -6.07 17.16 -17.71
N LYS A 256 -6.56 16.04 -17.19
CA LYS A 256 -6.42 14.73 -17.84
C LYS A 256 -7.37 14.59 -19.02
N MET A 257 -6.97 13.76 -19.99
CA MET A 257 -7.89 13.25 -21.01
C MET A 257 -8.96 12.37 -20.38
N SER A 258 -10.09 12.22 -21.07
CA SER A 258 -11.15 11.29 -20.67
C SER A 258 -10.60 9.86 -20.52
N PRO A 259 -11.22 9.03 -19.65
CA PRO A 259 -10.85 7.63 -19.51
C PRO A 259 -10.87 6.89 -20.85
N PRO A 260 -9.97 5.92 -21.07
CA PRO A 260 -9.95 5.12 -22.28
C PRO A 260 -11.24 4.30 -22.41
N HIS A 261 -11.57 3.87 -23.63
CA HIS A 261 -12.73 3.01 -23.92
C HIS A 261 -14.08 3.57 -23.44
N ASN A 262 -14.18 4.89 -23.26
CA ASN A 262 -15.35 5.57 -22.72
C ASN A 262 -15.81 4.99 -21.36
N LEU A 263 -14.85 4.53 -20.54
CA LEU A 263 -15.14 3.94 -19.25
C LEU A 263 -15.69 4.98 -18.27
N THR A 264 -16.74 4.60 -17.55
CA THR A 264 -17.20 5.34 -16.38
C THR A 264 -16.32 4.97 -15.20
N ILE A 265 -15.68 5.96 -14.58
CA ILE A 265 -14.83 5.74 -13.40
C ILE A 265 -15.70 5.64 -12.16
N TYR A 266 -15.45 4.61 -11.35
CA TYR A 266 -16.05 4.40 -10.03
C TYR A 266 -14.99 4.53 -8.95
N PHE A 267 -15.39 4.87 -7.72
CA PHE A 267 -14.50 4.92 -6.56
C PHE A 267 -14.97 3.99 -5.45
N GLY A 268 -14.02 3.39 -4.75
CA GLY A 268 -14.25 2.30 -3.83
C GLY A 268 -13.04 2.01 -2.95
N SER A 269 -13.02 0.80 -2.40
CA SER A 269 -11.94 0.33 -1.54
C SER A 269 -10.73 -0.14 -2.36
N SER A 270 -9.52 0.17 -1.88
CA SER A 270 -8.28 -0.47 -2.34
C SER A 270 -8.21 -1.95 -1.97
N TYR A 271 -9.00 -2.39 -0.99
CA TYR A 271 -9.08 -3.77 -0.51
C TYR A 271 -10.21 -4.54 -1.19
N VAL A 272 -9.85 -5.67 -1.79
CA VAL A 272 -10.68 -6.43 -2.73
C VAL A 272 -10.50 -7.93 -2.57
N ALA A 273 -11.53 -8.68 -2.98
CA ALA A 273 -11.40 -10.12 -3.22
C ALA A 273 -11.73 -10.41 -4.69
N LEU A 274 -10.77 -10.95 -5.44
CA LEU A 274 -10.88 -11.11 -6.89
C LEU A 274 -10.78 -12.57 -7.27
N THR A 275 -11.58 -13.01 -8.24
CA THR A 275 -11.44 -14.33 -8.84
C THR A 275 -10.13 -14.45 -9.61
N ARG A 276 -9.66 -15.68 -9.82
CA ARG A 276 -8.48 -15.95 -10.65
C ARG A 276 -8.69 -15.55 -12.11
N GLU A 277 -9.91 -15.71 -12.60
CA GLU A 277 -10.32 -15.31 -13.95
C GLU A 277 -10.25 -13.79 -14.10
N PHE A 278 -10.77 -13.03 -13.12
CA PHE A 278 -10.67 -11.58 -13.13
C PHE A 278 -9.22 -11.09 -12.97
N ALA A 279 -8.40 -11.77 -12.17
CA ALA A 279 -6.98 -11.45 -12.05
C ALA A 279 -6.24 -11.63 -13.39
N ASN A 280 -6.55 -12.67 -14.16
CA ASN A 280 -6.02 -12.82 -15.52
C ASN A 280 -6.50 -11.69 -16.44
N PHE A 281 -7.79 -11.36 -16.39
CA PHE A 281 -8.35 -10.24 -17.15
C PHE A 281 -7.62 -8.93 -16.86
N VAL A 282 -7.37 -8.60 -15.59
CA VAL A 282 -6.65 -7.38 -15.17
C VAL A 282 -5.27 -7.28 -15.81
N LEU A 283 -4.57 -8.41 -15.97
CA LEU A 283 -3.19 -8.45 -16.47
C LEU A 283 -3.09 -8.53 -18.00
N GLN A 284 -4.14 -8.99 -18.69
CA GLN A 284 -4.07 -9.35 -20.12
C GLN A 284 -5.02 -8.53 -21.01
N ASP A 285 -6.15 -8.07 -20.50
CA ASP A 285 -7.14 -7.35 -21.31
C ASP A 285 -6.65 -5.92 -21.60
N GLN A 286 -6.75 -5.51 -22.87
CA GLN A 286 -6.29 -4.20 -23.32
C GLN A 286 -7.00 -3.05 -22.59
N ARG A 287 -8.28 -3.21 -22.22
CA ARG A 287 -9.03 -2.20 -21.47
C ARG A 287 -8.45 -2.01 -20.07
N ALA A 288 -8.01 -3.09 -19.43
CA ALA A 288 -7.37 -3.05 -18.13
C ALA A 288 -5.98 -2.41 -18.20
N ILE A 289 -5.19 -2.79 -19.21
CA ILE A 289 -3.85 -2.22 -19.46
C ILE A 289 -3.95 -0.71 -19.76
N ASP A 290 -4.89 -0.30 -20.60
CA ASP A 290 -5.09 1.11 -20.95
C ASP A 290 -5.60 1.91 -19.75
N LEU A 291 -6.52 1.37 -18.95
CA LEU A 291 -6.98 2.02 -17.72
C LEU A 291 -5.84 2.20 -16.71
N LEU A 292 -4.96 1.18 -16.56
CA LEU A 292 -3.78 1.28 -15.72
C LEU A 292 -2.85 2.39 -16.23
N GLY A 293 -2.62 2.43 -17.55
CA GLY A 293 -1.85 3.49 -18.22
C GLY A 293 -2.41 4.89 -17.98
N TRP A 294 -3.74 5.05 -18.08
CA TRP A 294 -4.42 6.31 -17.78
C TRP A 294 -4.42 6.66 -16.29
N SER A 295 -4.35 5.67 -15.40
CA SER A 295 -4.36 5.87 -13.95
C SER A 295 -2.99 6.24 -13.36
N LYS A 296 -1.90 6.20 -14.16
CA LYS A 296 -0.52 6.43 -13.67
C LYS A 296 -0.31 7.76 -12.96
N ASP A 297 -1.02 8.77 -13.43
CA ASP A 297 -0.94 10.17 -13.03
C ASP A 297 -2.27 10.64 -12.40
N THR A 298 -2.95 9.74 -11.69
CA THR A 298 -4.13 10.04 -10.86
C THR A 298 -3.79 9.95 -9.38
N TYR A 299 -4.66 10.49 -8.52
CA TYR A 299 -4.49 10.38 -7.07
C TYR A 299 -5.28 9.17 -6.52
N SER A 300 -4.60 8.31 -5.77
CA SER A 300 -5.12 7.05 -5.20
C SER A 300 -5.76 6.12 -6.26
N PRO A 301 -5.01 5.68 -7.30
CA PRO A 301 -5.58 4.84 -8.34
C PRO A 301 -6.09 3.47 -7.88
N ASP A 302 -5.55 2.97 -6.77
CA ASP A 302 -6.03 1.77 -6.08
C ASP A 302 -7.50 1.86 -5.64
N GLU A 303 -8.01 3.08 -5.39
CA GLU A 303 -9.41 3.31 -5.00
C GLU A 303 -10.38 3.37 -6.19
N HIS A 304 -9.92 3.47 -7.44
CA HIS A 304 -10.82 3.45 -8.61
C HIS A 304 -10.56 2.32 -9.60
N PHE A 305 -9.34 1.78 -9.66
CA PHE A 305 -8.94 0.81 -10.67
C PHE A 305 -9.77 -0.48 -10.58
N TRP A 306 -9.76 -1.15 -9.43
CA TRP A 306 -10.45 -2.44 -9.24
C TRP A 306 -11.95 -2.36 -9.49
N VAL A 307 -12.55 -1.32 -8.93
CA VAL A 307 -14.00 -1.12 -8.90
C VAL A 307 -14.55 -0.64 -10.24
N THR A 308 -13.73 0.04 -11.04
CA THR A 308 -14.03 0.41 -12.42
C THR A 308 -13.94 -0.83 -13.33
N LEU A 309 -12.86 -1.60 -13.23
CA LEU A 309 -12.68 -2.81 -14.05
C LEU A 309 -13.78 -3.85 -13.83
N ASN A 310 -14.23 -4.03 -12.58
CA ASN A 310 -15.29 -4.98 -12.24
C ASN A 310 -16.68 -4.58 -12.80
N ARG A 311 -16.82 -3.37 -13.36
CA ARG A 311 -18.06 -2.89 -14.01
C ARG A 311 -17.98 -2.85 -15.52
N ILE A 312 -16.86 -3.29 -16.09
CA ILE A 312 -16.74 -3.46 -17.53
C ILE A 312 -17.64 -4.64 -17.92
N PRO A 313 -18.56 -4.47 -18.89
CA PRO A 313 -19.38 -5.57 -19.37
C PRO A 313 -18.51 -6.62 -20.06
N GLU A 314 -18.91 -7.87 -19.89
CA GLU A 314 -18.37 -8.99 -20.66
C GLU A 314 -18.57 -8.72 -22.17
N PRO A 315 -17.63 -9.15 -23.03
CA PRO A 315 -17.75 -8.97 -24.47
C PRO A 315 -19.13 -9.42 -25.00
N GLY A 316 -19.88 -8.50 -25.62
CA GLY A 316 -21.22 -8.77 -26.15
C GLY A 316 -22.38 -8.47 -25.19
N SER A 317 -22.12 -8.05 -23.95
CA SER A 317 -23.15 -7.55 -23.04
C SER A 317 -23.20 -6.00 -23.05
N PRO A 318 -24.39 -5.39 -22.96
CA PRO A 318 -24.50 -3.94 -22.85
C PRO A 318 -23.91 -3.46 -21.52
N PHE A 319 -23.32 -2.26 -21.52
CA PHE A 319 -22.86 -1.63 -20.28
C PHE A 319 -24.02 -1.53 -19.29
N PRO A 320 -23.85 -2.00 -18.03
CA PRO A 320 -24.87 -1.77 -17.02
C PRO A 320 -25.04 -0.25 -16.80
N PRO A 321 -26.28 0.23 -16.58
CA PRO A 321 -26.51 1.64 -16.29
C PRO A 321 -25.71 2.07 -15.04
N ALA A 322 -25.19 3.29 -15.08
CA ALA A 322 -24.43 3.83 -13.96
C ALA A 322 -25.35 3.94 -12.72
N SER A 323 -25.00 3.25 -11.63
CA SER A 323 -25.79 3.22 -10.40
C SER A 323 -24.99 3.71 -9.20
N ASP A 324 -25.63 4.53 -8.36
CA ASP A 324 -25.09 4.96 -7.06
C ASP A 324 -25.09 3.85 -6.01
N HIS A 325 -25.79 2.74 -6.29
CA HIS A 325 -25.80 1.56 -5.43
C HIS A 325 -24.81 0.52 -5.94
N PRO A 326 -24.05 -0.17 -5.06
CA PRO A 326 -23.43 -1.43 -5.43
C PRO A 326 -24.55 -2.33 -5.97
N PRO A 327 -24.31 -3.15 -7.00
CA PRO A 327 -25.34 -4.06 -7.49
C PRO A 327 -25.90 -4.83 -6.29
N THR A 328 -27.19 -4.61 -5.99
CA THR A 328 -27.93 -5.31 -4.95
C THR A 328 -28.08 -6.74 -5.40
N PHE A 329 -27.04 -7.53 -5.18
CA PHE A 329 -27.12 -8.96 -5.35
C PHE A 329 -27.81 -9.49 -4.10
N GLY A 330 -29.00 -10.04 -4.30
CA GLY A 330 -29.83 -10.61 -3.24
C GLY A 330 -29.09 -11.69 -2.47
N VAL A 331 -28.37 -11.26 -1.43
CA VAL A 331 -28.28 -12.03 -0.21
C VAL A 331 -29.59 -11.71 0.50
N SER A 332 -30.45 -12.71 0.62
CA SER A 332 -31.68 -12.56 1.40
C SER A 332 -31.32 -12.02 2.78
N HIS A 333 -31.76 -10.80 3.09
CA HIS A 333 -31.64 -10.18 4.41
C HIS A 333 -32.28 -11.05 5.51
N SER A 334 -33.10 -12.05 5.15
CA SER A 334 -33.71 -13.00 6.08
C SER A 334 -32.78 -14.12 6.58
N SER A 335 -31.56 -14.25 6.03
CA SER A 335 -30.60 -15.30 6.47
C SER A 335 -29.75 -14.87 7.67
N ILE A 336 -29.83 -13.61 8.08
CA ILE A 336 -28.96 -12.99 9.10
C ILE A 336 -29.72 -12.73 10.42
N LEU A 337 -31.04 -12.82 10.43
CA LEU A 337 -31.85 -12.69 11.65
C LEU A 337 -32.35 -14.06 12.10
N GLY A 338 -31.42 -14.84 12.65
CA GLY A 338 -31.68 -16.17 13.15
C GLY A 338 -30.83 -16.54 14.36
N HIS A 339 -30.55 -15.59 15.26
CA HIS A 339 -30.50 -15.85 16.70
C HIS A 339 -30.17 -14.60 17.52
N ARG A 340 -31.02 -14.39 18.54
CA ARG A 340 -30.90 -13.54 19.74
C ARG A 340 -31.35 -12.08 19.66
N ASP A 341 -32.61 -11.92 20.06
CA ASP A 341 -33.12 -10.82 20.87
C ASP A 341 -32.27 -10.58 22.13
N GLN A 342 -31.76 -9.36 22.30
CA GLN A 342 -32.03 -8.45 23.43
C GLN A 342 -31.22 -7.15 23.30
N PRO A 343 -31.75 -6.01 23.78
CA PRO A 343 -31.20 -4.69 23.49
C PRO A 343 -30.07 -4.34 24.46
N THR A 344 -28.91 -3.97 23.93
CA THR A 344 -27.88 -3.26 24.70
C THR A 344 -27.76 -1.82 24.22
N PRO A 345 -27.66 -0.86 25.16
CA PRO A 345 -27.77 0.56 24.86
C PRO A 345 -26.56 1.06 24.09
N PHE A 346 -26.84 1.94 23.12
CA PHE A 346 -25.87 2.80 22.46
C PHE A 346 -25.02 3.52 23.51
N PHE A 347 -23.71 3.26 23.50
CA PHE A 347 -22.70 4.07 24.18
C PHE A 347 -21.88 4.77 23.11
N GLU A 348 -22.12 6.07 22.95
CA GLU A 348 -21.17 6.99 22.32
C GLU A 348 -20.00 7.24 23.27
N PRO A 349 -18.74 7.06 22.85
CA PRO A 349 -17.62 7.71 23.50
C PRO A 349 -17.45 9.10 22.88
N ASN A 350 -17.76 10.10 23.70
CA ASN A 350 -17.48 11.50 23.46
C ASN A 350 -16.11 11.73 22.81
N SER A 351 -16.18 12.39 21.66
CA SER A 351 -15.16 13.22 21.05
C SER A 351 -14.66 14.28 22.04
N LEU A 352 -13.46 14.06 22.57
CA LEU A 352 -12.64 15.14 23.13
C LEU A 352 -11.28 15.09 22.45
N LEU A 353 -11.20 15.75 21.28
CA LEU A 353 -10.07 16.58 20.84
C LEU A 353 -10.57 17.43 19.65
N PRO A 354 -10.35 18.75 19.65
CA PRO A 354 -10.98 19.68 18.72
C PRO A 354 -10.39 19.55 17.31
N ILE A 355 -11.24 19.20 16.34
CA ILE A 355 -10.97 19.41 14.93
C ILE A 355 -11.26 20.88 14.65
N ASN A 356 -10.24 21.72 14.63
CA ASN A 356 -10.24 23.02 13.97
C ASN A 356 -8.80 23.47 13.76
N TYR A 357 -8.26 23.18 12.58
CA TYR A 357 -7.28 24.03 11.92
C TYR A 357 -7.63 24.04 10.43
N GLU A 358 -8.55 24.94 10.07
CA GLU A 358 -8.56 25.54 8.75
C GLU A 358 -7.22 26.27 8.55
N LEU A 359 -6.44 25.84 7.57
CA LEU A 359 -5.39 26.67 7.01
C LEU A 359 -6.06 27.67 6.05
N PRO A 360 -5.80 28.99 6.17
CA PRO A 360 -6.50 29.98 5.36
C PRO A 360 -6.14 29.86 3.88
N ASP A 361 -7.18 29.94 3.07
CA ASP A 361 -7.14 30.14 1.62
C ASP A 361 -6.43 31.47 1.30
N SER A 362 -5.32 31.42 0.57
CA SER A 362 -4.52 32.59 0.19
C SER A 362 -5.12 33.40 -0.97
N SER A 363 -6.43 33.27 -1.21
CA SER A 363 -7.17 34.03 -2.22
C SER A 363 -8.12 35.12 -1.67
N GLU A 364 -8.25 35.29 -0.35
CA GLU A 364 -9.02 36.40 0.27
C GLU A 364 -8.15 37.56 0.78
N LEU A 365 -7.23 38.04 -0.05
CA LEU A 365 -6.50 39.29 0.24
C LEU A 365 -6.69 40.36 -0.82
N PHE A 366 -7.81 40.37 -1.55
CA PHE A 366 -8.21 41.54 -2.34
C PHE A 366 -9.74 41.70 -2.40
N HIS A 367 -10.21 42.85 -1.89
CA HIS A 367 -11.53 43.50 -2.04
C HIS A 367 -12.68 43.26 -1.03
N ARG A 368 -12.81 44.19 -0.07
CA ARG A 368 -13.95 45.12 0.20
C ARG A 368 -13.78 45.74 1.60
N GLY A 369 -13.99 47.03 1.90
CA GLY A 369 -14.32 48.27 1.18
C GLY A 369 -13.59 49.43 1.90
N GLY A 370 -13.77 50.72 1.66
CA GLY A 370 -14.72 51.52 0.89
C GLY A 370 -14.61 52.95 1.45
N GLY A 371 -14.22 53.92 0.62
CA GLY A 371 -14.53 55.34 0.76
C GLY A 371 -13.72 56.22 1.73
N ARG A 372 -12.80 57.05 1.19
CA ARG A 372 -12.82 58.53 1.25
C ARG A 372 -11.69 59.13 0.40
N ARG A 373 -11.87 60.41 0.04
CA ARG A 373 -11.39 61.14 -1.15
C ARG A 373 -9.88 61.46 -1.22
N GLN A 374 -9.41 61.58 -2.47
CA GLN A 374 -8.18 62.17 -3.05
C GLN A 374 -7.92 63.65 -2.63
N PRO A 375 -6.74 64.30 -2.89
CA PRO A 375 -6.12 64.45 -4.23
C PRO A 375 -4.55 64.64 -4.24
N PRO A 376 -3.87 65.22 -5.27
CA PRO A 376 -2.97 64.45 -6.15
C PRO A 376 -1.52 65.00 -6.26
N GLY A 377 -0.60 64.20 -6.82
CA GLY A 377 0.59 64.74 -7.48
C GLY A 377 1.91 63.97 -7.32
N GLN A 378 2.58 63.83 -8.46
CA GLN A 378 4.03 63.67 -8.69
C GLN A 378 4.64 62.25 -8.85
N HIS A 379 5.28 62.13 -10.01
CA HIS A 379 6.22 61.10 -10.45
C HIS A 379 7.46 61.01 -9.56
N ALA A 380 8.04 59.82 -9.42
CA ALA A 380 9.50 59.62 -9.40
C ALA A 380 9.88 58.17 -9.71
N SER A 381 10.85 58.02 -10.61
CA SER A 381 11.55 56.79 -10.97
C SER A 381 12.66 56.42 -9.97
N ALA A 382 13.19 55.20 -10.18
CA ALA A 382 14.56 54.73 -9.93
C ALA A 382 14.85 53.99 -8.61
N GLY A 383 15.64 52.93 -8.73
CA GLY A 383 16.44 52.40 -7.62
C GLY A 383 16.71 50.90 -7.63
N LEU A 384 17.51 50.42 -8.59
CA LEU A 384 18.25 49.16 -8.45
C LEU A 384 19.26 49.31 -7.30
N LEU A 385 19.32 48.36 -6.36
CA LEU A 385 20.43 48.25 -5.40
C LEU A 385 20.86 46.79 -5.24
N HIS A 386 22.18 46.65 -5.30
CA HIS A 386 22.99 45.43 -5.37
C HIS A 386 23.56 45.07 -3.99
N LEU A 387 23.89 43.77 -3.83
CA LEU A 387 24.94 43.15 -2.97
C LEU A 387 24.67 42.97 -1.45
N PRO A 388 25.41 42.10 -0.71
CA PRO A 388 26.49 41.16 -1.11
C PRO A 388 26.44 39.71 -0.52
N LEU A 389 27.35 38.88 -1.05
CA LEU A 389 27.86 37.60 -0.53
C LEU A 389 28.99 37.82 0.50
N SER A 390 29.03 36.98 1.54
CA SER A 390 30.19 36.57 2.38
C SER A 390 29.67 35.41 3.26
N GLY A 391 30.25 34.23 3.45
CA GLY A 391 31.61 33.72 3.27
C GLY A 391 32.01 33.02 4.57
N LEU A 392 32.12 31.69 4.60
CA LEU A 392 32.94 30.96 5.59
C LEU A 392 33.35 29.58 5.04
N LEU A 393 34.65 29.43 4.92
CA LEU A 393 35.44 28.33 4.39
C LEU A 393 35.65 27.21 5.42
N PHE A 394 35.75 25.96 4.97
CA PHE A 394 36.76 25.01 5.47
C PHE A 394 37.22 24.05 4.34
N ARG A 395 38.55 23.85 4.30
CA ARG A 395 39.36 23.25 3.21
C ARG A 395 39.24 21.71 3.07
N PRO A 396 39.57 21.15 1.89
CA PRO A 396 39.89 19.74 1.69
C PRO A 396 41.39 19.44 1.89
N ARG A 397 41.72 18.22 2.34
CA ARG A 397 43.09 17.67 2.39
C ARG A 397 43.53 17.16 1.00
N ARG A 398 44.84 17.30 0.70
CA ARG A 398 45.54 16.76 -0.48
C ARG A 398 46.81 15.99 -0.05
N CYS A 399 47.32 15.20 -1.01
CA CYS A 399 48.64 14.52 -1.17
C CYS A 399 48.58 12.98 -1.03
N GLY A 400 49.08 12.18 -1.99
CA GLY A 400 49.80 12.52 -3.23
C GLY A 400 50.14 11.33 -4.16
N SER A 401 50.73 11.70 -5.32
CA SER A 401 51.68 11.02 -6.25
C SER A 401 51.48 9.53 -6.65
N GLY A 402 51.64 9.11 -7.91
CA GLY A 402 52.33 9.73 -9.04
C GLY A 402 52.09 8.94 -10.34
N GLY A 403 52.33 9.59 -11.49
CA GLY A 403 51.96 9.05 -12.80
C GLY A 403 53.10 8.43 -13.60
N ARG A 404 52.73 7.93 -14.79
CA ARG A 404 53.39 8.14 -16.08
C ARG A 404 52.57 7.43 -17.18
N GLY A 405 52.07 8.19 -18.16
CA GLY A 405 51.87 7.67 -19.52
C GLY A 405 53.20 7.72 -20.30
N PRO A 406 53.25 7.77 -21.64
CA PRO A 406 52.14 7.82 -22.62
C PRO A 406 52.35 6.90 -23.85
N LEU A 407 51.43 6.88 -24.83
CA LEU A 407 51.71 7.16 -26.26
C LEU A 407 50.47 6.90 -27.17
N PHE A 408 50.07 7.97 -27.87
CA PHE A 408 49.25 8.04 -29.11
C PHE A 408 50.13 7.63 -30.32
N PRO A 409 49.61 7.33 -31.56
CA PRO A 409 48.71 8.17 -32.39
C PRO A 409 47.56 7.38 -33.09
N ARG A 410 46.38 7.92 -33.42
CA ARG A 410 45.93 8.98 -34.38
C ARG A 410 46.04 8.63 -35.88
N ILE A 411 44.86 8.65 -36.54
CA ILE A 411 44.50 9.07 -37.92
C ILE A 411 44.17 7.97 -38.97
N GLY A 412 42.97 8.08 -39.56
CA GLY A 412 42.60 7.49 -40.84
C GLY A 412 41.09 7.51 -41.14
N ARG A 413 40.59 8.57 -41.82
CA ARG A 413 39.23 8.67 -42.43
C ARG A 413 39.29 8.28 -43.92
N ARG A 414 38.21 7.64 -44.42
CA ARG A 414 37.56 7.66 -45.78
C ARG A 414 37.14 6.24 -46.17
N GLU A 415 35.85 5.91 -46.30
CA GLU A 415 34.82 6.22 -47.32
C GLU A 415 34.48 4.96 -48.14
N ALA A 416 33.21 4.89 -48.55
CA ALA A 416 32.47 3.76 -49.11
C ALA A 416 32.92 3.26 -50.50
N ARG A 417 32.64 1.99 -50.82
CA ARG A 417 31.82 1.55 -51.97
C ARG A 417 31.74 0.03 -52.16
N GLU A 418 30.49 -0.41 -52.28
CA GLU A 418 29.96 -1.36 -53.27
C GLU A 418 30.63 -2.72 -53.52
N CYS A 419 29.85 -3.77 -53.26
CA CYS A 419 29.78 -4.94 -54.13
C CYS A 419 28.29 -5.31 -54.30
N ARG A 420 27.81 -5.27 -55.55
CA ARG A 420 26.45 -5.62 -56.00
C ARG A 420 26.59 -6.53 -57.21
N THR A 421 25.93 -7.69 -57.16
CA THR A 421 25.37 -8.53 -58.25
C THR A 421 25.05 -9.90 -57.61
N SER A 422 23.96 -10.64 -57.87
CA SER A 422 22.72 -10.45 -58.62
C SER A 422 21.78 -11.63 -58.26
N LEU A 423 20.46 -11.35 -58.27
CA LEU A 423 19.27 -12.13 -58.69
C LEU A 423 19.20 -13.67 -58.44
N GLU A 424 18.08 -14.28 -58.07
CA GLU A 424 16.75 -14.14 -58.71
C GLU A 424 15.58 -14.67 -57.85
N ASN A 425 14.38 -14.14 -58.14
CA ASN A 425 13.07 -14.36 -57.49
C ASN A 425 12.37 -15.66 -57.93
N ALA A 426 11.41 -16.16 -57.13
CA ALA A 426 10.01 -16.35 -57.56
C ALA A 426 9.08 -16.94 -56.47
N LYS A 427 8.07 -16.16 -56.08
CA LYS A 427 6.69 -16.60 -55.72
C LYS A 427 5.87 -16.58 -57.05
N PRO A 428 4.67 -17.21 -57.22
CA PRO A 428 3.47 -16.80 -56.46
C PRO A 428 2.24 -17.77 -56.37
N THR A 429 1.30 -17.45 -55.45
CA THR A 429 -0.21 -17.55 -55.51
C THR A 429 -0.94 -18.89 -55.80
N ARG A 430 -2.19 -19.21 -55.40
CA ARG A 430 -3.34 -18.62 -54.67
C ARG A 430 -4.35 -19.76 -54.32
N GLN A 431 -5.23 -19.50 -53.34
CA GLN A 431 -6.42 -20.22 -52.82
C GLN A 431 -7.51 -20.61 -53.88
N PRO A 432 -8.57 -21.44 -53.60
CA PRO A 432 -9.64 -21.19 -52.58
C PRO A 432 -10.34 -22.39 -51.88
N ARG A 433 -11.25 -22.04 -50.91
CA ARG A 433 -12.13 -22.89 -50.06
C ARG A 433 -13.24 -23.66 -50.81
N PRO A 434 -13.95 -24.58 -50.13
CA PRO A 434 -15.30 -24.26 -49.61
C PRO A 434 -15.62 -24.79 -48.17
N LEU A 435 -16.74 -24.30 -47.61
CA LEU A 435 -17.47 -24.69 -46.37
C LEU A 435 -18.83 -25.31 -46.78
N PRO A 436 -19.77 -25.74 -45.89
CA PRO A 436 -19.70 -26.23 -44.50
C PRO A 436 -20.46 -27.58 -44.28
N GLY A 437 -20.34 -28.17 -43.08
CA GLY A 437 -21.18 -29.29 -42.61
C GLY A 437 -21.33 -29.27 -41.08
N ARG A 438 -22.54 -29.58 -40.59
CA ARG A 438 -23.11 -29.29 -39.26
C ARG A 438 -23.35 -30.59 -38.46
N ALA A 439 -23.37 -30.48 -37.12
CA ALA A 439 -23.97 -31.40 -36.11
C ALA A 439 -23.22 -32.74 -35.89
N GLU A 440 -23.21 -33.45 -34.74
CA GLU A 440 -23.64 -33.27 -33.35
C GLU A 440 -23.17 -34.55 -32.58
N THR A 441 -22.75 -34.41 -31.32
CA THR A 441 -23.00 -35.30 -30.15
C THR A 441 -22.38 -36.73 -29.95
N ILE A 442 -21.98 -36.96 -28.67
CA ILE A 442 -21.98 -38.21 -27.84
C ILE A 442 -20.71 -39.11 -27.72
N SER A 443 -20.11 -39.03 -26.50
CA SER A 443 -19.64 -40.09 -25.58
C SER A 443 -18.64 -41.18 -26.01
N ARG A 444 -17.47 -41.20 -25.36
CA ARG A 444 -17.12 -42.09 -24.23
C ARG A 444 -15.82 -41.65 -23.57
#